data_AF-A0A1D7W620-F1
#
_entry.id   AF-A0A1D7W620-F1
#
_cell.length_a   1.000
_cell.length_b   1.000
_cell.length_c   1.000
_cell.angle_alpha   90.00
_cell.angle_beta   90.00
_cell.angle_gamma   90.00
#
_symmetry.space_group_name_H-M   'P 1'
#
loop_
_entity.id
_entity.type
_entity.pdbx_description
1 polymer ?
#
loop_
_entity_poly.entity_id
_entity_poly.type
_entity_poly.pdbx_seq_one_letter_code
_entity_poly.pdbx_strand_id
1 'polypeptide(L)'
;MDLYDSELQVVAAAQSLAATLGANVNHTVAAAAMDTYGHIHTGVNVHHFNGGPCAELVAIGNAVAAEAGPLVTIAAAGCGYRGLLSPCGRCRQVILDLYPDTLVVVPGPEGSGSAEIAPISALLPYSYRHPDSAPQRLLRFHPGYYESTVSGQKTLTVRWQESHSPGPALAYFEHTEHGPLPVDITSVDTCRLSELTPQLLHLREGSSVDSYVANLRKHYPTMPQDARVDIVTFRLSAPNI
;
A
#
# COMPACT_ATOMS: atom_id res chain seq x y z
N MET A 1 -12.21 -3.17 -1.68
CA MET A 1 -12.04 -1.83 -1.08
C MET A 1 -12.38 -0.85 -2.19
N ASP A 2 -13.24 0.13 -1.94
CA ASP A 2 -13.46 1.21 -2.91
C ASP A 2 -12.15 2.00 -3.06
N LEU A 3 -11.82 2.40 -4.29
CA LEU A 3 -10.61 3.18 -4.54
C LEU A 3 -10.79 4.57 -3.94
N TYR A 4 -9.79 5.09 -3.22
CA TYR A 4 -9.78 6.51 -2.90
C TYR A 4 -9.42 7.30 -4.17
N ASP A 5 -9.69 8.61 -4.14
CA ASP A 5 -9.38 9.50 -5.27
C ASP A 5 -7.90 9.40 -5.68
N SER A 6 -7.02 9.12 -4.72
CA SER A 6 -5.58 8.94 -4.98
C SER A 6 -5.29 7.71 -5.84
N GLU A 7 -5.91 6.55 -5.58
CA GLU A 7 -5.72 5.37 -6.42
C GLU A 7 -6.38 5.52 -7.79
N LEU A 8 -7.50 6.25 -7.88
CA LEU A 8 -8.11 6.58 -9.16
C LEU A 8 -7.17 7.41 -10.05
N GLN A 9 -6.39 8.32 -9.47
CA GLN A 9 -5.37 9.07 -10.23
C GLN A 9 -4.26 8.15 -10.75
N VAL A 10 -3.80 7.18 -9.96
CA VAL A 10 -2.81 6.17 -10.40
C VAL A 10 -3.35 5.34 -11.56
N VAL A 11 -4.59 4.87 -11.45
CA VAL A 11 -5.28 4.13 -12.53
C VAL A 11 -5.39 4.97 -13.79
N ALA A 12 -5.85 6.22 -13.67
CA ALA A 12 -6.00 7.13 -14.78
C ALA A 12 -4.67 7.41 -15.49
N ALA A 13 -3.59 7.60 -14.72
CA ALA A 13 -2.25 7.81 -15.27
C ALA A 13 -1.74 6.57 -16.04
N ALA A 14 -1.88 5.37 -15.48
CA ALA A 14 -1.48 4.13 -16.14
C ALA A 14 -2.28 3.90 -17.44
N GLN A 15 -3.60 4.07 -17.39
CA GLN A 15 -4.48 3.90 -18.56
C GLN A 15 -4.22 4.95 -19.64
N SER A 16 -4.03 6.22 -19.25
CA SER A 16 -3.73 7.30 -20.19
C SER A 16 -2.42 7.04 -20.92
N LEU A 17 -1.36 6.64 -20.20
CA LEU A 17 -0.09 6.29 -20.83
C LEU A 17 -0.23 5.06 -21.74
N ALA A 18 -0.94 4.01 -21.30
CA ALA A 18 -1.17 2.81 -22.11
C ALA A 18 -1.89 3.11 -23.44
N ALA A 19 -2.82 4.07 -23.45
CA ALA A 19 -3.55 4.49 -24.64
C ALA A 19 -2.64 5.14 -25.71
N THR A 20 -1.50 5.72 -25.30
CA THR A 20 -0.54 6.35 -26.23
C THR A 20 0.39 5.37 -26.95
N LEU A 21 0.49 4.11 -26.49
CA LEU A 21 1.50 3.15 -26.96
C LEU A 21 1.26 2.62 -28.38
N GLY A 22 0.04 2.78 -28.92
CA GLY A 22 -0.32 2.34 -30.25
C GLY A 22 -0.15 0.82 -30.46
N ALA A 23 0.30 0.43 -31.66
CA ALA A 23 0.44 -0.97 -32.09
C ALA A 23 1.84 -1.58 -31.84
N ASN A 24 2.64 -0.99 -30.94
CA ASN A 24 3.98 -1.51 -30.66
C ASN A 24 3.93 -2.86 -29.95
N VAL A 25 4.60 -3.89 -30.49
CA VAL A 25 4.58 -5.25 -29.94
C VAL A 25 5.51 -5.44 -28.72
N ASN A 26 6.50 -4.57 -28.55
CA ASN A 26 7.48 -4.64 -27.46
C ASN A 26 7.12 -3.75 -26.27
N HIS A 27 6.35 -2.68 -26.51
CA HIS A 27 5.93 -1.69 -25.52
C HIS A 27 4.40 -1.67 -25.50
N THR A 28 3.82 -2.55 -24.70
CA THR A 28 2.38 -2.84 -24.70
C THR A 28 1.71 -2.52 -23.37
N VAL A 29 2.46 -2.37 -22.29
CA VAL A 29 1.91 -2.14 -20.94
C VAL A 29 2.53 -0.87 -20.38
N ALA A 30 1.69 -0.04 -19.78
CA ALA A 30 2.11 1.09 -18.96
C ALA A 30 1.78 0.83 -17.48
N ALA A 31 2.52 1.47 -16.60
CA ALA A 31 2.25 1.46 -15.16
C ALA A 31 2.41 2.85 -14.59
N ALA A 32 1.79 3.07 -13.45
CA ALA A 32 1.93 4.26 -12.63
C ALA A 32 2.09 3.85 -11.17
N ALA A 33 2.97 4.53 -10.46
CA ALA A 33 3.20 4.37 -9.03
C ALA A 33 3.13 5.74 -8.35
N MET A 34 2.51 5.81 -7.18
CA MET A 34 2.37 7.04 -6.39
C MET A 34 3.25 6.96 -5.15
N ASP A 35 4.00 8.03 -4.88
CA ASP A 35 4.80 8.16 -3.66
C ASP A 35 4.00 8.76 -2.49
N THR A 36 4.66 8.91 -1.32
CA THR A 36 4.05 9.46 -0.11
C THR A 36 3.67 10.94 -0.20
N TYR A 37 4.07 11.66 -1.25
CA TYR A 37 3.72 13.05 -1.51
C TYR A 37 2.67 13.19 -2.62
N GLY A 38 2.18 12.08 -3.16
CA GLY A 38 1.18 12.07 -4.23
C GLY A 38 1.77 12.29 -5.62
N HIS A 39 3.10 12.30 -5.80
CA HIS A 39 3.66 12.36 -7.15
C HIS A 39 3.49 11.02 -7.84
N ILE A 40 3.10 11.09 -9.12
CA ILE A 40 2.86 9.92 -9.96
C ILE A 40 4.05 9.69 -10.89
N HIS A 41 4.69 8.54 -10.74
CA HIS A 41 5.81 8.07 -11.52
C HIS A 41 5.30 7.02 -12.51
N THR A 42 5.47 7.27 -13.81
CA THR A 42 4.95 6.38 -14.85
C THR A 42 6.06 5.62 -15.57
N GLY A 43 5.73 4.47 -16.15
CA GLY A 43 6.68 3.64 -16.88
C GLY A 43 6.01 2.79 -17.94
N VAL A 44 6.77 2.37 -18.95
CA VAL A 44 6.32 1.49 -20.03
C VAL A 44 7.21 0.26 -20.03
N ASN A 45 6.64 -0.92 -20.24
CA ASN A 45 7.44 -2.15 -20.29
C ASN A 45 8.45 -2.11 -21.46
N VAL A 46 9.57 -2.80 -21.30
CA VAL A 46 10.53 -3.04 -22.38
C VAL A 46 10.64 -4.54 -22.56
N HIS A 47 9.93 -5.08 -23.54
CA HIS A 47 9.98 -6.52 -23.81
C HIS A 47 11.35 -6.92 -24.35
N HIS A 48 11.94 -7.97 -23.75
CA HIS A 48 13.14 -8.62 -24.24
C HIS A 48 13.23 -10.05 -23.68
N PHE A 49 13.77 -11.00 -24.44
CA PHE A 49 13.79 -12.43 -24.06
C PHE A 49 14.65 -12.71 -22.81
N ASN A 50 15.66 -11.87 -22.52
CA ASN A 50 16.44 -11.91 -21.26
C ASN A 50 15.66 -11.41 -20.03
N GLY A 51 14.34 -11.26 -20.14
CA GLY A 51 13.52 -10.72 -19.06
C GLY A 51 13.62 -9.19 -18.97
N GLY A 52 13.39 -8.49 -20.07
CA GLY A 52 13.25 -7.03 -20.03
C GLY A 52 12.18 -6.57 -19.02
N PRO A 53 12.29 -5.36 -18.43
CA PRO A 53 11.47 -4.95 -17.31
C PRO A 53 10.00 -4.80 -17.69
N CYS A 54 9.13 -5.23 -16.79
CA CYS A 54 7.71 -4.91 -16.84
C CYS A 54 7.50 -3.41 -16.55
N ALA A 55 6.33 -2.89 -16.88
CA ALA A 55 6.04 -1.47 -16.74
C ALA A 55 6.16 -1.00 -15.29
N GLU A 56 5.75 -1.83 -14.33
CA GLU A 56 5.85 -1.59 -12.89
C GLU A 56 7.30 -1.37 -12.47
N LEU A 57 8.24 -2.18 -12.99
CA LEU A 57 9.66 -2.05 -12.67
C LEU A 57 10.27 -0.77 -13.26
N VAL A 58 9.80 -0.35 -14.44
CA VAL A 58 10.21 0.92 -15.04
C VAL A 58 9.63 2.10 -14.26
N ALA A 59 8.38 2.03 -13.82
CA ALA A 59 7.77 3.07 -12.98
C ALA A 59 8.49 3.20 -11.63
N ILE A 60 8.85 2.08 -10.99
CA ILE A 60 9.70 2.05 -9.79
C ILE A 60 11.05 2.68 -10.06
N GLY A 61 11.73 2.30 -11.16
CA GLY A 61 13.02 2.90 -11.53
C GLY A 61 12.94 4.41 -11.73
N ASN A 62 11.87 4.91 -12.35
CA ASN A 62 11.62 6.34 -12.53
C ASN A 62 11.33 7.05 -11.20
N ALA A 63 10.59 6.40 -10.28
CA ALA A 63 10.37 6.93 -8.94
C ALA A 63 11.69 7.07 -8.18
N VAL A 64 12.54 6.04 -8.23
CA VAL A 64 13.88 6.08 -7.62
C VAL A 64 14.75 7.18 -8.24
N ALA A 65 14.72 7.35 -9.57
CA ALA A 65 15.45 8.42 -10.26
C ALA A 65 14.98 9.82 -9.88
N ALA A 66 13.72 9.96 -9.47
CA ALA A 66 13.14 11.19 -8.95
C ALA A 66 13.33 11.36 -7.43
N GLU A 67 14.16 10.52 -6.80
CA GLU A 67 14.40 10.52 -5.35
C GLU A 67 13.12 10.32 -4.52
N ALA A 68 12.13 9.61 -5.09
CA ALA A 68 10.90 9.29 -4.39
C ALA A 68 11.19 8.35 -3.21
N GLY A 69 10.49 8.59 -2.10
CA GLY A 69 10.46 7.70 -0.94
C GLY A 69 9.63 6.44 -1.17
N PRO A 70 9.00 5.89 -0.13
CA PRO A 70 8.11 4.73 -0.25
C PRO A 70 6.96 4.97 -1.24
N LEU A 71 6.55 3.89 -1.91
CA LEU A 71 5.40 3.91 -2.80
C LEU A 71 4.14 3.50 -2.05
N VAL A 72 3.07 4.27 -2.24
CA VAL A 72 1.76 4.05 -1.60
C VAL A 72 0.91 3.09 -2.44
N THR A 73 0.84 3.34 -3.75
CA THR A 73 -0.01 2.59 -4.68
C THR A 73 0.69 2.37 -6.01
N ILE A 74 0.44 1.23 -6.66
CA ILE A 74 0.86 0.95 -8.03
C ILE A 74 -0.26 0.30 -8.87
N ALA A 75 -0.34 0.64 -10.16
CA ALA A 75 -1.27 0.05 -11.12
C ALA A 75 -0.59 -0.18 -12.48
N ALA A 76 -1.04 -1.20 -13.21
CA ALA A 76 -0.60 -1.48 -14.59
C ALA A 76 -1.80 -1.58 -15.53
N ALA A 77 -1.64 -1.07 -16.75
CA ALA A 77 -2.67 -1.09 -17.80
C ALA A 77 -2.08 -1.49 -19.15
N GLY A 78 -2.80 -2.34 -19.89
CA GLY A 78 -2.44 -2.77 -21.23
C GLY A 78 -3.00 -1.85 -22.31
N CYS A 79 -2.21 -1.60 -23.35
CA CYS A 79 -2.68 -0.90 -24.56
C CYS A 79 -3.79 -1.71 -25.28
N GLY A 80 -4.52 -1.03 -26.17
CA GLY A 80 -5.54 -1.68 -27.02
C GLY A 80 -6.76 -2.18 -26.24
N TYR A 81 -7.26 -1.39 -25.28
CA TYR A 81 -8.45 -1.71 -24.48
C TYR A 81 -8.33 -2.97 -23.61
N ARG A 82 -7.12 -3.44 -23.33
CA ARG A 82 -6.88 -4.55 -22.38
C ARG A 82 -7.16 -4.17 -20.93
N GLY A 83 -7.27 -2.87 -20.64
CA GLY A 83 -7.63 -2.37 -19.31
C GLY A 83 -6.52 -2.61 -18.28
N LEU A 84 -6.92 -2.69 -17.01
CA LEU A 84 -6.01 -3.00 -15.92
C LEU A 84 -5.45 -4.42 -16.04
N LEU A 85 -4.23 -4.62 -15.56
CA LEU A 85 -3.55 -5.90 -15.53
C LEU A 85 -3.00 -6.15 -14.12
N SER A 86 -3.24 -7.34 -13.58
CA SER A 86 -2.58 -7.76 -12.34
C SER A 86 -1.07 -7.88 -12.55
N PRO A 87 -0.23 -7.48 -11.59
CA PRO A 87 1.22 -7.59 -11.73
C PRO A 87 1.64 -9.06 -11.86
N CYS A 88 2.65 -9.30 -12.70
CA CYS A 88 3.23 -10.63 -12.86
C CYS A 88 4.01 -11.07 -11.61
N GLY A 89 4.33 -12.36 -11.49
CA GLY A 89 5.03 -12.90 -10.31
C GLY A 89 6.35 -12.19 -9.99
N ARG A 90 7.13 -11.82 -11.02
CA ARG A 90 8.39 -11.07 -10.84
C ARG A 90 8.15 -9.66 -10.26
N CYS A 91 7.16 -8.92 -10.79
CA CYS A 91 6.80 -7.61 -10.26
C CYS A 91 6.33 -7.72 -8.82
N ARG A 92 5.49 -8.73 -8.52
CA ARG A 92 4.99 -8.92 -7.16
C ARG A 92 6.11 -9.11 -6.16
N GLN A 93 7.13 -9.92 -6.48
CA GLN A 93 8.25 -10.15 -5.59
C GLN A 93 9.09 -8.88 -5.40
N VAL A 94 9.39 -8.15 -6.49
CA VAL A 94 10.15 -6.88 -6.39
C VAL A 94 9.39 -5.84 -5.56
N ILE A 95 8.09 -5.68 -5.79
CA ILE A 95 7.27 -4.76 -5.00
C ILE A 95 7.24 -5.20 -3.54
N LEU A 96 7.09 -6.49 -3.26
CA LEU A 96 7.07 -7.02 -1.89
C LEU A 96 8.39 -6.75 -1.15
N ASP A 97 9.53 -6.95 -1.82
CA ASP A 97 10.84 -6.82 -1.19
C ASP A 97 11.25 -5.36 -0.97
N LEU A 98 10.88 -4.46 -1.90
CA LEU A 98 11.27 -3.04 -1.87
C LEU A 98 10.22 -2.13 -1.23
N TYR A 99 8.94 -2.45 -1.39
CA TYR A 99 7.81 -1.65 -0.95
C TYR A 99 6.69 -2.55 -0.36
N PRO A 100 6.95 -3.24 0.76
CA PRO A 100 6.07 -4.28 1.33
C PRO A 100 4.70 -3.77 1.75
N ASP A 101 4.55 -2.45 1.92
CA ASP A 101 3.34 -1.79 2.38
C ASP A 101 2.55 -1.14 1.22
N THR A 102 3.00 -1.30 -0.03
CA THR A 102 2.32 -0.77 -1.22
C THR A 102 1.01 -1.52 -1.49
N LEU A 103 -0.02 -0.74 -1.85
CA LEU A 103 -1.26 -1.25 -2.39
C LEU A 103 -1.17 -1.41 -3.92
N VAL A 104 -1.74 -2.48 -4.43
CA VAL A 104 -1.75 -2.80 -5.84
C VAL A 104 -3.18 -2.73 -6.36
N VAL A 105 -3.38 -1.97 -7.42
CA VAL A 105 -4.65 -2.01 -8.16
C VAL A 105 -4.67 -3.20 -9.10
N VAL A 106 -5.69 -4.04 -8.97
CA VAL A 106 -5.93 -5.21 -9.80
C VAL A 106 -7.29 -5.09 -10.51
N PRO A 107 -7.51 -5.79 -11.63
CA PRO A 107 -8.84 -5.89 -12.24
C PRO A 107 -9.81 -6.52 -11.24
N GLY A 108 -11.02 -5.98 -11.16
CA GLY A 108 -12.12 -6.59 -10.43
C GLY A 108 -12.63 -7.87 -11.11
N PRO A 109 -13.75 -8.44 -10.63
CA PRO A 109 -14.32 -9.66 -11.16
C PRO A 109 -14.52 -9.57 -12.67
N GLU A 110 -14.27 -10.67 -13.38
CA GLU A 110 -14.31 -10.71 -14.85
C GLU A 110 -15.63 -10.14 -15.38
N GLY A 111 -15.55 -9.23 -16.35
CA GLY A 111 -16.70 -8.56 -16.96
C GLY A 111 -17.29 -7.38 -16.19
N SER A 112 -16.84 -7.10 -14.96
CA SER A 112 -17.32 -5.93 -14.19
C SER A 112 -16.80 -4.60 -14.70
N GLY A 113 -15.63 -4.59 -15.35
CA GLY A 113 -14.89 -3.37 -15.66
C GLY A 113 -14.46 -2.58 -14.42
N SER A 114 -14.63 -3.14 -13.22
CA SER A 114 -14.23 -2.51 -11.96
C SER A 114 -12.76 -2.76 -11.66
N ALA A 115 -12.25 -2.00 -10.70
CA ALA A 115 -10.90 -2.14 -10.18
C ALA A 115 -11.00 -2.46 -8.68
N GLU A 116 -10.10 -3.30 -8.21
CA GLU A 116 -9.95 -3.65 -6.80
C GLU A 116 -8.56 -3.26 -6.31
N ILE A 117 -8.42 -3.03 -5.01
CA ILE A 117 -7.14 -2.80 -4.37
C ILE A 117 -6.82 -3.98 -3.44
N ALA A 118 -5.59 -4.47 -3.50
CA ALA A 118 -5.06 -5.44 -2.56
C ALA A 118 -3.67 -5.03 -2.05
N PRO A 119 -3.31 -5.30 -0.78
CA PRO A 119 -1.93 -5.15 -0.34
C PRO A 119 -1.04 -6.14 -1.10
N ILE A 120 0.21 -5.76 -1.38
CA ILE A 120 1.12 -6.63 -2.14
C ILE A 120 1.33 -8.01 -1.49
N SER A 121 1.31 -8.07 -0.16
CA SER A 121 1.38 -9.31 0.63
C SER A 121 0.28 -10.31 0.28
N ALA A 122 -0.93 -9.84 -0.02
CA ALA A 122 -2.06 -10.71 -0.37
C ALA A 122 -1.92 -11.34 -1.78
N LEU A 123 -1.08 -10.75 -2.64
CA LEU A 123 -0.85 -11.25 -4.00
C LEU A 123 0.24 -12.33 -4.06
N LEU A 124 0.94 -12.60 -2.96
CA LEU A 124 1.98 -13.63 -2.84
C LEU A 124 1.84 -14.43 -1.53
N PRO A 125 0.89 -15.39 -1.46
CA PRO A 125 0.76 -16.27 -0.31
C PRO A 125 2.03 -17.13 -0.14
N TYR A 126 2.47 -17.28 1.12
CA TYR A 126 3.70 -18.02 1.47
C TYR A 126 4.95 -17.50 0.75
N SER A 127 5.05 -16.18 0.61
CA SER A 127 6.16 -15.51 -0.06
C SER A 127 7.51 -15.77 0.59
N TYR A 128 8.54 -15.84 -0.24
CA TYR A 128 9.91 -15.61 0.20
C TYR A 128 10.08 -14.15 0.62
N ARG A 129 10.72 -13.94 1.77
CA ARG A 129 11.05 -12.60 2.29
C ARG A 129 12.56 -12.47 2.20
N HIS A 130 13.05 -11.49 1.46
CA HIS A 130 14.47 -11.22 1.37
C HIS A 130 14.98 -10.67 2.72
N PRO A 131 15.81 -11.41 3.48
CA PRO A 131 16.15 -11.02 4.86
C PRO A 131 16.90 -9.69 4.96
N ASP A 132 17.64 -9.33 3.91
CA ASP A 132 18.47 -8.14 3.86
C ASP A 132 17.80 -6.98 3.09
N SER A 133 16.56 -7.15 2.61
CA SER A 133 15.82 -5.99 2.12
C SER A 133 15.38 -5.25 3.37
N ALA A 134 15.97 -4.09 3.62
CA ALA A 134 15.57 -3.19 4.69
C ALA A 134 14.68 -2.08 4.10
N PRO A 135 13.49 -2.40 3.56
CA PRO A 135 12.64 -1.38 2.95
C PRO A 135 12.15 -0.43 4.02
N GLN A 136 12.04 0.85 3.66
CA GLN A 136 11.39 1.82 4.51
C GLN A 136 9.90 1.48 4.63
N ARG A 137 9.44 1.27 5.87
CA ARG A 137 8.08 0.82 6.18
C ARG A 137 7.09 1.97 6.17
N LEU A 138 5.84 1.69 5.81
CA LEU A 138 4.75 2.65 5.77
C LEU A 138 3.57 2.21 6.65
N LEU A 139 3.15 3.06 7.58
CA LEU A 139 1.87 2.97 8.28
C LEU A 139 0.88 3.94 7.65
N ARG A 140 -0.05 3.42 6.86
CA ARG A 140 -1.08 4.22 6.19
C ARG A 140 -2.25 4.53 7.14
N PHE A 141 -2.65 5.79 7.22
CA PHE A 141 -3.69 6.30 8.10
C PHE A 141 -4.71 7.17 7.36
N HIS A 142 -5.94 7.16 7.85
CA HIS A 142 -6.95 8.15 7.50
C HIS A 142 -6.50 9.57 7.94
N PRO A 143 -6.75 10.64 7.16
CA PRO A 143 -6.29 12.00 7.43
C PRO A 143 -6.66 12.51 8.82
N GLY A 144 -7.85 12.17 9.30
CA GLY A 144 -8.34 12.57 10.62
C GLY A 144 -7.49 12.08 11.82
N TYR A 145 -6.53 11.19 11.60
CA TYR A 145 -5.59 10.75 12.64
C TYR A 145 -4.33 11.60 12.74
N TYR A 146 -4.11 12.57 11.85
CA TYR A 146 -2.90 13.38 11.80
C TYR A 146 -2.61 14.08 13.15
N GLU A 147 -3.50 14.96 13.61
CA GLU A 147 -3.34 15.71 14.86
C GLU A 147 -3.15 14.80 16.09
N SER A 148 -3.90 13.70 16.14
CA SER A 148 -3.78 12.72 17.23
C SER A 148 -2.43 12.01 17.23
N THR A 149 -1.82 11.84 16.06
CA THR A 149 -0.50 11.22 15.93
C THR A 149 0.59 12.22 16.32
N VAL A 150 0.51 13.46 15.81
CA VAL A 150 1.45 14.56 16.13
C VAL A 150 1.48 14.88 17.62
N SER A 151 0.32 14.88 18.28
CA SER A 151 0.22 15.12 19.73
C SER A 151 0.64 13.93 20.59
N GLY A 152 1.01 12.79 19.99
CA GLY A 152 1.37 11.56 20.70
C GLY A 152 0.18 10.86 21.37
N GLN A 153 -1.06 11.28 21.09
CA GLN A 153 -2.26 10.63 21.62
C GLN A 153 -2.57 9.30 20.91
N LYS A 154 -2.27 9.21 19.61
CA LYS A 154 -2.42 8.00 18.82
C LYS A 154 -1.07 7.29 18.73
N THR A 155 -0.98 6.17 19.43
CA THR A 155 0.23 5.34 19.52
C THR A 155 -0.02 3.90 19.07
N LEU A 156 -1.20 3.61 18.53
CA LEU A 156 -1.62 2.26 18.21
C LEU A 156 -2.53 2.23 16.97
N THR A 157 -2.39 1.15 16.22
CA THR A 157 -3.30 0.80 15.12
C THR A 157 -3.44 -0.71 14.97
N VAL A 158 -4.62 -1.17 14.57
CA VAL A 158 -4.87 -2.58 14.28
C VAL A 158 -4.80 -2.80 12.77
N ARG A 159 -4.10 -3.86 12.35
CA ARG A 159 -3.90 -4.21 10.94
C ARG A 159 -4.34 -5.65 10.67
N TRP A 160 -4.79 -5.92 9.45
CA TRP A 160 -5.17 -7.26 8.99
C TRP A 160 -4.51 -7.55 7.66
N GLN A 161 -3.81 -8.69 7.55
CA GLN A 161 -3.02 -9.11 6.38
C GLN A 161 -1.92 -8.13 5.92
N GLU A 162 -1.52 -7.21 6.80
CA GLU A 162 -0.31 -6.41 6.64
C GLU A 162 0.77 -6.97 7.57
N SER A 163 2.03 -6.98 7.13
CA SER A 163 3.11 -7.61 7.88
C SER A 163 4.12 -6.58 8.34
N HIS A 164 3.83 -5.92 9.46
CA HIS A 164 4.71 -4.93 10.09
C HIS A 164 5.74 -5.59 11.02
N SER A 165 6.86 -4.90 11.24
CA SER A 165 7.91 -5.33 12.16
C SER A 165 8.39 -4.14 12.99
N PRO A 166 8.86 -4.35 14.24
CA PRO A 166 9.49 -3.28 15.01
C PRO A 166 10.64 -2.63 14.26
N GLY A 167 10.77 -1.31 14.40
CA GLY A 167 11.77 -0.50 13.68
C GLY A 167 11.22 0.80 13.12
N PRO A 168 12.05 1.55 12.39
CA PRO A 168 11.67 2.83 11.80
C PRO A 168 10.64 2.64 10.68
N ALA A 169 9.65 3.52 10.65
CA ALA A 169 8.60 3.59 9.65
C ALA A 169 8.18 5.04 9.38
N LEU A 170 7.36 5.22 8.35
CA LEU A 170 6.68 6.48 8.06
C LEU A 170 5.19 6.33 8.31
N ALA A 171 4.60 7.21 9.10
CA ALA A 171 3.15 7.37 9.17
C ALA A 171 2.70 8.25 7.99
N TYR A 172 2.02 7.64 7.02
CA TYR A 172 1.45 8.34 5.86
C TYR A 172 -0.04 8.56 6.07
N PHE A 173 -0.49 9.78 5.83
CA PHE A 173 -1.88 10.18 5.98
C PHE A 173 -2.45 10.54 4.61
N GLU A 174 -3.51 9.85 4.22
CA GLU A 174 -4.14 10.07 2.91
C GLU A 174 -4.61 11.53 2.77
N HIS A 175 -4.40 12.13 1.60
CA HIS A 175 -4.92 13.47 1.27
C HIS A 175 -4.47 14.60 2.21
N THR A 176 -3.30 14.50 2.84
CA THR A 176 -2.77 15.57 3.69
C THR A 176 -1.66 16.35 3.01
N GLU A 177 -1.58 17.65 3.28
CA GLU A 177 -0.47 18.51 2.81
C GLU A 177 0.81 18.32 3.65
N HIS A 178 0.71 17.64 4.79
CA HIS A 178 1.75 17.59 5.81
C HIS A 178 2.86 16.57 5.54
N GLY A 179 2.74 15.77 4.48
CA GLY A 179 3.68 14.69 4.16
C GLY A 179 3.70 13.58 5.22
N PRO A 180 4.53 12.54 5.04
CA PRO A 180 4.66 11.47 6.01
C PRO A 180 5.42 11.93 7.27
N LEU A 181 5.05 11.38 8.43
CA LEU A 181 5.73 11.62 9.70
C LEU A 181 6.64 10.43 10.07
N PRO A 182 7.88 10.65 10.51
CA PRO A 182 8.72 9.56 11.01
C PRO A 182 8.17 9.01 12.33
N VAL A 183 8.02 7.69 12.39
CA VAL A 183 7.56 6.95 13.57
C VAL A 183 8.44 5.73 13.80
N ASP A 184 8.52 5.31 15.06
CA ASP A 184 9.13 4.03 15.44
C ASP A 184 8.04 3.05 15.83
N ILE A 185 7.95 1.92 15.12
CA ILE A 185 7.14 0.78 15.53
C ILE A 185 7.86 0.10 16.69
N THR A 186 7.23 0.10 17.86
CA THR A 186 7.80 -0.42 19.10
C THR A 186 7.43 -1.87 19.37
N SER A 187 6.22 -2.29 18.97
CA SER A 187 5.78 -3.69 19.07
C SER A 187 4.75 -4.02 17.99
N VAL A 188 4.68 -5.32 17.67
CA VAL A 188 3.65 -5.90 16.81
C VAL A 188 3.15 -7.17 17.50
N ASP A 189 1.93 -7.12 18.01
CA ASP A 189 1.34 -8.19 18.80
C ASP A 189 0.13 -8.79 18.06
N THR A 190 0.16 -10.09 17.77
CA THR A 190 -0.93 -10.76 17.02
C THR A 190 -1.94 -11.42 17.95
N CYS A 191 -3.21 -11.07 17.83
CA CYS A 191 -4.32 -11.69 18.56
C CYS A 191 -5.49 -12.05 17.63
N ARG A 192 -6.48 -12.81 18.12
CA ARG A 192 -7.76 -12.94 17.43
C ARG A 192 -8.55 -11.64 17.54
N LEU A 193 -9.35 -11.32 16.53
CA LEU A 193 -10.25 -10.17 16.55
C LEU A 193 -11.18 -10.17 17.77
N SER A 194 -11.63 -11.36 18.20
CA SER A 194 -12.47 -11.57 19.38
C SER A 194 -11.77 -11.32 20.72
N GLU A 195 -10.44 -11.21 20.73
CA GLU A 195 -9.64 -10.98 21.94
C GLU A 195 -9.36 -9.49 22.19
N LEU A 196 -9.81 -8.60 21.28
CA LEU A 196 -9.64 -7.16 21.45
C LEU A 196 -10.42 -6.64 22.66
N THR A 197 -9.73 -5.86 23.50
CA THR A 197 -10.32 -5.20 24.67
C THR A 197 -10.08 -3.69 24.62
N PRO A 198 -10.87 -2.87 25.33
CA PRO A 198 -10.61 -1.44 25.44
C PRO A 198 -9.21 -1.12 25.96
N GLN A 199 -8.69 -1.94 26.88
CA GLN A 199 -7.35 -1.79 27.45
C GLN A 199 -6.28 -2.07 26.41
N LEU A 200 -6.40 -3.15 25.63
CA LEU A 200 -5.45 -3.48 24.56
C LEU A 200 -5.41 -2.41 23.48
N LEU A 201 -6.55 -1.80 23.17
CA LEU A 201 -6.70 -0.79 22.13
C LEU A 201 -6.44 0.65 22.61
N HIS A 202 -6.11 0.84 23.90
CA HIS A 202 -6.01 2.16 24.54
C HIS A 202 -7.23 3.06 24.24
N LEU A 203 -8.44 2.48 24.22
CA LEU A 203 -9.66 3.23 23.91
C LEU A 203 -9.96 4.26 25.02
N ARG A 204 -10.40 5.45 24.61
CA ARG A 204 -10.89 6.47 25.53
C ARG A 204 -12.15 5.98 26.25
N GLU A 205 -12.35 6.43 27.49
CA GLU A 205 -13.58 6.15 28.24
C GLU A 205 -14.82 6.49 27.41
N GLY A 206 -15.78 5.56 27.34
CA GLY A 206 -17.00 5.68 26.52
C GLY A 206 -16.89 5.14 25.09
N SER A 207 -15.70 4.74 24.62
CA SER A 207 -15.54 4.07 23.31
C SER A 207 -15.72 2.55 23.44
N SER A 208 -16.45 1.93 22.51
CA SER A 208 -16.65 0.47 22.50
C SER A 208 -15.74 -0.23 21.49
N VAL A 209 -15.34 -1.47 21.80
CA VAL A 209 -14.61 -2.35 20.87
C VAL A 209 -15.44 -2.60 19.62
N ASP A 210 -16.75 -2.78 19.75
CA ASP A 210 -17.65 -3.02 18.60
C ASP A 210 -17.61 -1.86 17.60
N SER A 211 -17.61 -0.61 18.09
CA SER A 211 -17.51 0.57 17.22
C SER A 211 -16.14 0.64 16.53
N TYR A 212 -15.07 0.27 17.24
CA TYR A 212 -13.74 0.19 16.67
C TYR A 212 -13.66 -0.85 15.56
N VAL A 213 -14.17 -2.07 15.81
CA VAL A 213 -14.20 -3.16 14.83
C VAL A 213 -15.07 -2.81 13.63
N ALA A 214 -16.21 -2.13 13.84
CA ALA A 214 -17.05 -1.65 12.75
C ALA A 214 -16.31 -0.66 11.83
N ASN A 215 -15.51 0.25 12.40
CA ASN A 215 -14.66 1.15 11.61
C ASN A 215 -13.50 0.40 10.93
N LEU A 216 -12.87 -0.55 11.62
CA LEU A 216 -11.82 -1.39 11.06
C LEU A 216 -12.31 -2.17 9.81
N ARG A 217 -13.55 -2.66 9.84
CA ARG A 217 -14.20 -3.36 8.71
C ARG A 217 -14.51 -2.48 7.51
N LYS A 218 -14.61 -1.16 7.68
CA LYS A 218 -14.69 -0.25 6.52
C LYS A 218 -13.39 -0.26 5.72
N HIS A 219 -12.25 -0.39 6.41
CA HIS A 219 -10.94 -0.49 5.78
C HIS A 219 -10.64 -1.93 5.31
N TYR A 220 -11.04 -2.95 6.09
CA TYR A 220 -10.88 -4.36 5.74
C TYR A 220 -12.24 -5.05 5.55
N PRO A 221 -12.97 -4.80 4.44
CA PRO A 221 -14.34 -5.30 4.25
C PRO A 221 -14.42 -6.83 4.18
N THR A 222 -13.34 -7.49 3.75
CA THR A 222 -13.25 -8.95 3.63
C THR A 222 -12.68 -9.63 4.88
N MET A 223 -12.38 -8.88 5.95
CA MET A 223 -11.84 -9.45 7.18
C MET A 223 -12.85 -10.42 7.83
N PRO A 224 -12.52 -11.71 8.04
CA PRO A 224 -13.47 -12.66 8.62
C PRO A 224 -13.73 -12.37 10.12
N GLN A 225 -14.71 -13.04 10.71
CA GLN A 225 -15.03 -12.86 12.15
C GLN A 225 -13.95 -13.46 13.07
N ASP A 226 -13.33 -14.55 12.64
CA ASP A 226 -12.26 -15.26 13.35
C ASP A 226 -10.86 -14.79 12.95
N ALA A 227 -10.77 -13.61 12.30
CA ALA A 227 -9.53 -13.04 11.82
C ALA A 227 -8.47 -12.93 12.93
N ARG A 228 -7.22 -13.18 12.58
CA ARG A 228 -6.05 -12.77 13.37
C ARG A 228 -5.63 -11.39 12.91
N VAL A 229 -5.43 -10.48 13.85
CA VAL A 229 -5.07 -9.08 13.59
C VAL A 229 -3.80 -8.74 14.35
N ASP A 230 -3.04 -7.80 13.80
CA ASP A 230 -1.81 -7.29 14.39
C ASP A 230 -2.09 -5.95 15.06
N ILE A 231 -1.76 -5.84 16.33
CA ILE A 231 -1.75 -4.60 17.09
C ILE A 231 -0.36 -4.00 16.92
N VAL A 232 -0.28 -2.94 16.12
CA VAL A 232 0.96 -2.22 15.86
C VAL A 232 1.04 -1.02 16.80
N THR A 233 1.94 -1.09 17.77
CA THR A 233 2.24 0.01 18.68
C THR A 233 3.40 0.81 18.12
N PHE A 234 3.27 2.13 18.12
CA PHE A 234 4.27 3.04 17.59
C PHE A 234 4.32 4.34 18.39
N ARG A 235 5.37 5.11 18.16
CA ARG A 235 5.54 6.48 18.68
C ARG A 235 6.13 7.36 17.59
N LEU A 236 5.93 8.68 17.70
CA LEU A 236 6.71 9.61 16.88
C LEU A 236 8.21 9.40 17.15
N SER A 237 8.99 9.36 16.08
CA SER A 237 10.43 9.35 16.20
C SER A 237 10.87 10.66 16.82
N ALA A 238 11.86 10.61 17.72
CA ALA A 238 12.50 11.84 18.19
C ALA A 238 13.06 12.59 16.97
N PRO A 239 12.94 13.93 16.90
CA PRO A 239 13.67 14.67 15.87
C PRO A 239 15.15 14.32 16.03
N ASN A 240 15.80 13.89 14.95
CA ASN A 240 17.24 13.65 14.96
C ASN A 240 17.93 14.96 15.37
N ILE A 241 18.46 15.02 16.59
CA ILE A 241 19.27 16.14 17.12
C ILE A 241 20.69 15.98 16.60
#